data_AF-A0A1R1YDL7-F1
#
_entry.id   AF-A0A1R1YDL7-F1
#
_cell.length_a   1.000
_cell.length_b   1.000
_cell.length_c   1.000
_cell.angle_alpha   90.00
_cell.angle_beta   90.00
_cell.angle_gamma   90.00
#
_symmetry.space_group_name_H-M   'P 1'
#
loop_
_entity.id
_entity.type
_entity.pdbx_description
1 polymer ?
#
loop_
_entity_poly.entity_id
_entity_poly.type
_entity_poly.pdbx_seq_one_letter_code
_entity_poly.pdbx_strand_id
1 'polypeptide(L)'
;MFYSKLVPELEKIGWSKVSHFDHKTMYLEVSLGKSENRNFSILIELKEASVILKSPLIPTTKTLIAELRVDWLTSYYEDMNSICDKYCLAWEFLDEIDENCLVVYPKASSKSTVYSNPLVFERRIAIAELISISFSISPISPNIYPLSIIVNGPTLKTSKIKQSILQNRSACALNSR
;
A
#
# COMPACT_ATOMS: atom_id res chain seq x y z
N MET A 1 16.32 29.72 1.14
CA MET A 1 14.94 29.89 0.63
C MET A 1 14.09 28.61 0.72
N PHE A 2 14.65 27.42 0.42
CA PHE A 2 13.95 26.14 0.67
C PHE A 2 13.99 25.71 2.14
N TYR A 3 15.15 25.72 2.80
CA TYR A 3 15.28 25.33 4.22
C TYR A 3 14.37 26.13 5.16
N SER A 4 14.15 27.41 4.89
CA SER A 4 13.21 28.25 5.65
C SER A 4 11.74 27.81 5.51
N LYS A 5 11.40 27.04 4.48
CA LYS A 5 10.09 26.40 4.29
C LYS A 5 10.07 24.95 4.76
N LEU A 6 11.21 24.25 4.79
CA LEU A 6 11.32 22.84 5.19
C LEU A 6 11.42 22.68 6.71
N VAL A 7 12.28 23.47 7.37
CA VAL A 7 12.55 23.35 8.81
C VAL A 7 11.26 23.46 9.65
N PRO A 8 10.36 24.43 9.42
CA PRO A 8 9.11 24.50 10.18
C PRO A 8 8.20 23.27 9.98
N GLU A 9 8.21 22.64 8.80
CA GLU A 9 7.45 21.42 8.55
C GLU A 9 8.02 20.25 9.35
N LEU A 10 9.35 20.13 9.42
CA LEU A 10 10.03 19.08 10.18
C LEU A 10 9.93 19.27 11.69
N GLU A 11 9.80 20.52 12.16
CA GLU A 11 9.46 20.80 13.56
C GLU A 11 8.05 20.31 13.92
N LYS A 12 7.09 20.45 13.00
CA LYS A 12 5.71 19.95 13.19
C LYS A 12 5.64 18.43 13.12
N ILE A 13 6.25 17.82 12.11
CA ILE A 13 6.28 16.36 11.93
C ILE A 13 7.12 15.68 13.02
N GLY A 14 8.17 16.36 13.47
CA GLY A 14 9.15 15.87 14.43
C GLY A 14 10.39 15.30 13.75
N TRP A 15 11.55 15.82 14.11
CA TRP A 15 12.86 15.38 13.60
C TRP A 15 13.15 13.90 13.81
N SER A 16 12.53 13.27 14.81
CA SER A 16 12.64 11.82 15.06
C SER A 16 12.12 10.95 13.89
N LYS A 17 11.33 11.53 12.97
CA LYS A 17 10.80 10.86 11.77
C LYS A 17 11.75 10.93 10.58
N VAL A 18 12.77 11.77 10.62
CA VAL A 18 13.76 11.86 9.56
C VAL A 18 14.70 10.67 9.64
N SER A 19 14.61 9.73 8.69
CA SER A 19 15.44 8.53 8.65
C SER A 19 16.72 8.71 7.86
N HIS A 20 16.71 9.61 6.87
CA HIS A 20 17.88 9.89 6.05
C HIS A 20 17.84 11.32 5.51
N PHE A 21 19.00 11.97 5.46
CA PHE A 21 19.16 13.28 4.83
C PHE A 21 20.52 13.39 4.14
N ASP A 22 20.50 13.63 2.83
CA ASP A 22 21.67 13.96 2.04
C ASP A 22 21.59 15.42 1.57
N HIS A 23 22.44 16.25 2.19
CA HIS A 23 22.55 17.68 1.90
C HIS A 23 23.14 17.97 0.51
N LYS A 24 23.88 17.04 -0.10
CA LYS A 24 24.51 17.25 -1.41
C LYS A 24 23.49 17.08 -2.53
N THR A 25 22.66 16.05 -2.42
CA THR A 25 21.60 15.76 -3.40
C THR A 25 20.27 16.40 -3.02
N MET A 26 20.20 17.05 -1.85
CA MET A 26 18.97 17.62 -1.28
C MET A 26 17.85 16.59 -1.25
N TYR A 27 18.21 15.41 -0.76
CA TYR A 27 17.36 14.24 -0.61
C TYR A 27 17.07 14.03 0.88
N LEU A 28 15.80 13.86 1.22
CA LEU A 28 15.33 13.67 2.59
C LEU A 28 14.31 12.53 2.59
N GLU A 29 14.43 11.64 3.56
CA GLU A 29 13.48 10.57 3.80
C GLU A 29 12.84 10.76 5.17
N VAL A 30 11.50 10.77 5.18
CA VAL A 30 10.69 10.86 6.39
C VAL A 30 9.91 9.57 6.54
N SER A 31 10.20 8.80 7.59
CA SER A 31 9.50 7.57 7.93
C SER A 31 8.14 7.87 8.56
N LEU A 32 7.14 7.09 8.17
CA LEU A 32 5.83 7.08 8.81
C LEU A 32 5.85 6.19 10.06
N GLY A 33 4.91 6.41 10.98
CA GLY A 33 4.77 5.62 12.20
C GLY A 33 4.68 4.11 11.93
N LYS A 34 5.21 3.31 12.87
CA LYS A 34 5.31 1.85 12.75
C LYS A 34 3.93 1.21 12.75
N SER A 35 3.49 0.70 11.61
CA SER A 35 2.75 -0.56 11.58
C SER A 35 3.79 -1.66 11.85
N GLU A 36 3.50 -2.62 12.74
CA GLU A 36 4.50 -3.56 13.28
C GLU A 36 5.30 -4.31 12.20
N ASN A 37 4.74 -4.44 10.99
CA ASN A 37 5.37 -5.15 9.88
C ASN A 37 5.66 -4.29 8.64
N ARG A 38 5.40 -2.98 8.68
CA ARG A 38 5.45 -2.13 7.48
C ARG A 38 6.14 -0.80 7.74
N ASN A 39 7.15 -0.53 6.92
CA ASN A 39 7.86 0.75 6.90
C ASN A 39 7.50 1.47 5.60
N PHE A 40 6.72 2.53 5.73
CA PHE A 40 6.50 3.49 4.65
C PHE A 40 7.33 4.74 4.90
N SER A 41 7.80 5.35 3.81
CA SER A 41 8.50 6.62 3.88
C SER A 41 8.07 7.55 2.75
N ILE A 42 8.24 8.84 3.02
CA ILE A 42 8.11 9.91 2.05
C ILE A 42 9.51 10.30 1.63
N LEU A 43 9.78 10.23 0.33
CA LEU A 43 11.03 10.71 -0.25
C LEU A 43 10.80 12.13 -0.76
N ILE A 44 11.66 13.04 -0.34
CA ILE A 44 11.62 14.45 -0.66
C ILE A 44 12.89 14.75 -1.44
N GLU A 45 12.74 15.11 -2.72
CA GLU A 45 13.85 15.46 -3.61
C GLU A 45 13.72 16.93 -4.04
N LEU A 46 14.80 17.69 -3.94
CA LEU A 46 14.89 19.01 -4.56
C LEU A 46 15.52 18.90 -5.96
N LYS A 47 14.81 19.35 -7.00
CA LYS A 47 15.34 19.39 -8.37
C LYS A 47 15.07 20.74 -9.04
N GLU A 48 16.14 21.42 -9.45
CA GLU A 48 16.18 22.67 -10.24
C GLU A 48 15.53 23.89 -9.56
N ALA A 49 14.26 23.81 -9.15
CA ALA A 49 13.56 24.74 -8.26
C ALA A 49 12.23 24.13 -7.73
N SER A 50 12.07 22.82 -7.84
CA SER A 50 10.88 22.09 -7.44
C SER A 50 11.18 21.13 -6.31
N VAL A 51 10.20 20.93 -5.45
CA VAL A 51 10.16 19.82 -4.52
C VAL A 51 9.38 18.69 -5.15
N ILE A 52 9.93 17.49 -5.08
CA ILE A 52 9.29 16.26 -5.51
C ILE A 52 9.05 15.41 -4.27
N LEU A 53 7.78 15.10 -4.02
CA LEU A 53 7.34 14.17 -2.99
C LEU A 53 7.00 12.84 -3.63
N LYS A 54 7.69 11.78 -3.18
CA LYS A 54 7.41 10.40 -3.60
C LYS A 54 7.00 9.57 -2.41
N SER A 55 6.09 8.66 -2.68
CA SER A 55 5.58 7.70 -1.72
C SER A 55 5.10 6.47 -2.48
N PRO A 56 5.14 5.26 -1.88
CA PRO A 56 4.48 4.10 -2.44
C PRO A 56 2.95 4.24 -2.43
N LEU A 57 2.36 5.05 -1.55
CA LEU A 57 0.91 5.08 -1.31
C LEU A 57 0.17 6.20 -2.03
N ILE A 58 0.83 7.33 -2.31
CA ILE A 58 0.25 8.52 -2.92
C ILE A 58 0.99 8.83 -4.22
N PRO A 59 0.30 9.34 -5.28
CA PRO A 59 0.98 9.81 -6.48
C PRO A 59 2.14 10.76 -6.19
N THR A 60 3.19 10.64 -7.01
CA THR A 60 4.32 11.57 -6.95
C THR A 60 3.82 12.99 -7.21
N THR A 61 4.15 13.91 -6.31
CA THR A 61 3.78 15.33 -6.44
C THR A 61 5.03 16.13 -6.75
N LYS A 62 4.95 17.05 -7.72
CA LYS A 62 6.02 18.01 -8.06
C LYS A 62 5.46 19.42 -7.95
N THR A 63 6.09 20.25 -7.13
CA THR A 63 5.63 21.62 -6.86
C THR A 63 6.81 22.59 -6.86
N LEU A 64 6.65 23.77 -7.45
CA LEU A 64 7.67 24.80 -7.39
C LEU A 64 7.83 25.32 -5.96
N ILE A 65 9.07 25.58 -5.52
CA ILE A 65 9.36 26.06 -4.15
C ILE A 65 8.61 27.37 -3.85
N ALA A 66 8.46 28.24 -4.86
CA ALA A 66 7.73 29.50 -4.75
C ALA A 66 6.22 29.30 -4.49
N GLU A 67 5.66 28.18 -4.94
CA GLU A 67 4.24 27.84 -4.85
C GLU A 67 3.91 26.93 -3.66
N LEU A 68 4.93 26.51 -2.90
CA LEU A 68 4.73 25.72 -1.68
C LEU A 68 3.88 26.52 -0.69
N ARG A 69 2.69 25.97 -0.43
CA ARG A 69 1.77 26.43 0.60
C ARG A 69 2.36 26.18 1.98
N VAL A 70 1.78 26.83 2.99
CA VAL A 70 2.01 26.45 4.38
C VAL A 70 1.49 25.03 4.58
N ASP A 71 2.20 24.22 5.37
CA ASP A 71 1.84 22.83 5.69
C ASP A 71 1.96 21.85 4.52
N TRP A 72 2.68 22.22 3.46
CA TRP A 72 2.79 21.40 2.25
C TRP A 72 3.32 19.98 2.52
N LEU A 73 4.25 19.82 3.47
CA LEU A 73 4.82 18.52 3.81
C LEU A 73 4.03 17.88 4.96
N THR A 74 3.59 18.68 5.92
CA THR A 74 2.78 18.23 7.05
C THR A 74 1.47 17.63 6.58
N SER A 75 0.74 18.32 5.69
CA SER A 75 -0.51 17.79 5.09
C SER A 75 -0.25 16.53 4.27
N TYR A 76 0.84 16.46 3.49
CA TYR A 76 1.20 15.25 2.75
C TYR A 76 1.52 14.08 3.70
N TYR A 77 2.19 14.35 4.81
CA TYR A 77 2.48 13.37 5.87
C TYR A 77 1.20 12.90 6.57
N GLU A 78 0.26 13.79 6.85
CA GLU A 78 -1.06 13.45 7.41
C GLU A 78 -1.90 12.62 6.45
N ASP A 79 -1.96 12.98 5.16
CA ASP A 79 -2.63 12.19 4.12
C ASP A 79 -2.05 10.77 4.05
N MET A 80 -0.73 10.64 4.12
CA MET A 80 -0.05 9.36 4.17
C MET A 80 -0.43 8.52 5.40
N ASN A 81 -0.44 9.12 6.60
CA ASN A 81 -0.85 8.40 7.81
C ASN A 81 -2.32 7.98 7.73
N SER A 82 -3.20 8.85 7.24
CA SER A 82 -4.62 8.54 7.06
C SER A 82 -4.83 7.34 6.13
N ILE A 83 -4.05 7.25 5.04
CA ILE A 83 -4.06 6.08 4.15
C ILE A 83 -3.55 4.83 4.87
N CYS A 84 -2.49 4.95 5.67
CA CYS A 84 -1.96 3.83 6.44
C CYS A 84 -3.00 3.29 7.43
N ASP A 85 -3.61 4.17 8.22
CA ASP A 85 -4.62 3.80 9.21
C ASP A 85 -5.85 3.18 8.53
N LYS A 86 -6.29 3.77 7.42
CA LYS A 86 -7.45 3.33 6.65
C LYS A 86 -7.29 1.91 6.08
N TYR A 87 -6.07 1.53 5.68
CA TYR A 87 -5.82 0.27 4.98
C TYR A 87 -5.01 -0.75 5.78
N CYS A 88 -4.68 -0.46 7.05
CA CYS A 88 -3.87 -1.32 7.92
C CYS A 88 -4.42 -2.74 7.99
N LEU A 89 -5.71 -2.91 8.26
CA LEU A 89 -6.35 -4.23 8.36
C LEU A 89 -6.29 -5.01 7.03
N ALA A 90 -6.48 -4.33 5.90
CA ALA A 90 -6.46 -4.99 4.60
C ALA A 90 -5.07 -5.49 4.23
N TRP A 91 -4.08 -4.72 4.65
CA TRP A 91 -2.68 -5.04 4.54
C TRP A 91 -2.26 -6.19 5.45
N GLU A 92 -2.66 -6.19 6.72
CA GLU A 92 -2.42 -7.32 7.63
C GLU A 92 -3.01 -8.62 7.09
N PHE A 93 -4.26 -8.57 6.60
CA PHE A 93 -4.91 -9.73 5.97
C PHE A 93 -4.13 -10.24 4.75
N LEU A 94 -3.62 -9.33 3.91
CA LEU A 94 -2.82 -9.69 2.75
C LEU A 94 -1.42 -10.20 3.13
N ASP A 95 -0.83 -9.69 4.21
CA ASP A 95 0.45 -10.21 4.72
C ASP A 95 0.29 -11.64 5.24
N GLU A 96 -0.80 -11.94 5.94
CA GLU A 96 -1.10 -13.30 6.37
C GLU A 96 -1.22 -14.25 5.16
N ILE A 97 -1.89 -13.83 4.09
CA ILE A 97 -1.96 -14.59 2.84
C ILE A 97 -0.56 -14.76 2.23
N ASP A 98 0.21 -13.69 2.14
CA ASP A 98 1.53 -13.69 1.51
C ASP A 98 2.55 -14.57 2.28
N GLU A 99 2.37 -14.70 3.60
CA GLU A 99 3.19 -15.55 4.47
C GLU A 99 2.80 -17.03 4.41
N ASN A 100 1.52 -17.33 4.19
CA ASN A 100 0.99 -18.69 4.28
C ASN A 100 0.65 -19.33 2.92
N CYS A 101 0.67 -18.56 1.83
CA CYS A 101 0.30 -19.02 0.50
C CYS A 101 1.40 -18.83 -0.54
N LEU A 102 1.40 -19.67 -1.57
CA LEU A 102 2.22 -19.44 -2.75
C LEU A 102 1.57 -18.39 -3.66
N VAL A 103 1.96 -17.12 -3.47
CA VAL A 103 1.45 -15.99 -4.26
C VAL A 103 2.13 -15.94 -5.63
N VAL A 104 1.33 -16.07 -6.68
CA VAL A 104 1.75 -16.01 -8.10
C VAL A 104 1.63 -14.60 -8.65
N TYR A 105 0.69 -13.80 -8.13
CA TYR A 105 0.54 -12.40 -8.46
C TYR A 105 0.00 -11.61 -7.25
N PRO A 106 0.50 -10.38 -7.02
CA PRO A 106 1.56 -9.72 -7.77
C PRO A 106 2.91 -10.40 -7.56
N LYS A 107 3.73 -10.42 -8.61
CA LYS A 107 5.10 -10.91 -8.51
C LYS A 107 5.91 -9.85 -7.76
N ALA A 108 5.98 -9.94 -6.45
CA ALA A 108 6.83 -9.03 -5.69
C ALA A 108 8.11 -9.69 -5.22
N SER A 109 9.22 -8.98 -5.41
CA SER A 109 10.52 -9.25 -4.82
C SER A 109 10.66 -8.66 -3.40
N SER A 110 9.72 -7.82 -2.95
CA SER A 110 9.69 -7.27 -1.59
C SER A 110 8.27 -6.90 -1.15
N LYS A 111 7.95 -7.08 0.13
CA LYS A 111 6.62 -6.79 0.73
C LYS A 111 6.16 -5.34 0.48
N SER A 112 7.07 -4.38 0.28
CA SER A 112 6.71 -2.97 0.05
C SER A 112 6.25 -2.66 -1.39
N THR A 113 6.70 -3.44 -2.39
CA THR A 113 6.38 -3.18 -3.80
C THR A 113 4.98 -3.65 -4.19
N VAL A 114 4.43 -4.64 -3.49
CA VAL A 114 3.10 -5.19 -3.78
C VAL A 114 2.01 -4.12 -3.69
N TYR A 115 2.14 -3.22 -2.72
CA TYR A 115 1.05 -2.34 -2.32
C TYR A 115 1.19 -0.93 -2.89
N SER A 116 2.08 -0.70 -3.85
CA SER A 116 2.37 0.64 -4.36
C SER A 116 1.40 1.09 -5.45
N ASN A 117 1.16 2.40 -5.52
CA ASN A 117 0.23 3.08 -6.42
C ASN A 117 0.27 2.57 -7.89
N PRO A 118 -0.86 2.07 -8.45
CA PRO A 118 -2.17 1.94 -7.80
C PRO A 118 -2.16 0.87 -6.70
N LEU A 119 -2.71 1.20 -5.52
CA LEU A 119 -2.75 0.27 -4.38
C LEU A 119 -3.41 -1.07 -4.80
N VAL A 120 -2.67 -2.17 -4.64
CA VAL A 120 -3.11 -3.51 -5.08
C VAL A 120 -3.65 -4.32 -3.89
N PHE A 121 -4.96 -4.56 -3.91
CA PHE A 121 -5.68 -5.39 -2.93
C PHE A 121 -6.20 -6.70 -3.54
N GLU A 122 -5.46 -7.20 -4.51
CA GLU A 122 -5.74 -8.47 -5.17
C GLU A 122 -4.56 -9.42 -5.02
N ARG A 123 -4.89 -10.71 -5.00
CA ARG A 123 -3.93 -11.81 -4.96
C ARG A 123 -4.32 -12.88 -5.93
N ARG A 124 -3.31 -13.52 -6.51
CA ARG A 124 -3.44 -14.81 -7.16
C ARG A 124 -2.57 -15.80 -6.42
N ILE A 125 -3.18 -16.81 -5.83
CA ILE A 125 -2.47 -17.88 -5.10
C ILE A 125 -2.54 -19.19 -5.88
N ALA A 126 -1.44 -19.93 -5.90
CA ALA A 126 -1.43 -21.30 -6.39
C ALA A 126 -2.05 -22.22 -5.33
N ILE A 127 -2.97 -23.09 -5.75
CA ILE A 127 -3.63 -24.04 -4.83
C ILE A 127 -3.37 -25.50 -5.20
N ALA A 128 -3.01 -25.77 -6.46
CA ALA A 128 -2.60 -27.08 -6.94
C ALA A 128 -1.84 -26.94 -8.28
N GLU A 129 -1.33 -28.04 -8.80
CA GLU A 129 -0.69 -28.07 -10.12
C GLU A 129 -1.64 -27.57 -11.23
N LEU A 130 -1.23 -26.49 -11.91
CA LEU A 130 -1.99 -25.78 -12.94
C LEU A 130 -3.31 -25.15 -12.44
N ILE A 131 -3.49 -24.98 -11.12
CA ILE A 131 -4.68 -24.35 -10.54
C ILE A 131 -4.27 -23.20 -9.62
N SER A 132 -4.94 -22.07 -9.80
CA SER A 132 -4.77 -20.89 -8.95
C SER A 132 -6.08 -20.17 -8.73
N ILE A 133 -6.21 -19.47 -7.61
CA ILE A 133 -7.35 -18.61 -7.29
C ILE A 133 -6.88 -17.17 -7.33
N SER A 134 -7.50 -16.35 -8.18
CA SER A 134 -7.39 -14.89 -8.11
C SER A 134 -8.55 -14.33 -7.30
N PHE A 135 -8.29 -13.41 -6.39
CA PHE A 135 -9.33 -12.74 -5.63
C PHE A 135 -8.93 -11.30 -5.32
N SER A 136 -9.94 -10.47 -5.07
CA SER A 136 -9.77 -9.09 -4.59
C SER A 136 -10.57 -8.86 -3.32
N ILE A 137 -10.02 -8.09 -2.39
CA ILE A 137 -10.66 -7.78 -1.11
C ILE A 137 -11.13 -6.33 -1.05
N SER A 138 -12.09 -6.05 -0.18
CA SER A 138 -12.42 -4.68 0.18
C SER A 138 -11.28 -4.11 1.03
N PRO A 139 -10.64 -3.01 0.63
CA PRO A 139 -9.58 -2.42 1.45
C PRO A 139 -10.13 -1.78 2.74
N ILE A 140 -11.44 -1.52 2.81
CA ILE A 140 -12.11 -0.94 4.00
C ILE A 140 -12.63 -2.02 4.94
N SER A 141 -12.96 -3.20 4.41
CA SER A 141 -13.58 -4.28 5.17
C SER A 141 -13.01 -5.62 4.69
N PRO A 142 -11.72 -5.88 4.93
CA PRO A 142 -11.01 -7.02 4.34
C PRO A 142 -11.52 -8.38 4.82
N ASN A 143 -12.15 -8.41 6.00
CA ASN A 143 -12.67 -9.63 6.64
C ASN A 143 -14.02 -10.10 6.07
N ILE A 144 -14.63 -9.34 5.14
CA ILE A 144 -15.85 -9.77 4.45
C ILE A 144 -15.51 -10.67 3.27
N TYR A 145 -16.53 -11.31 2.70
CA TYR A 145 -16.35 -12.13 1.50
C TYR A 145 -15.66 -11.33 0.37
N PRO A 146 -14.64 -11.89 -0.33
CA PRO A 146 -13.90 -11.19 -1.37
C PRO A 146 -14.82 -10.58 -2.45
N LEU A 147 -14.45 -9.39 -2.93
CA LEU A 147 -15.18 -8.66 -3.97
C LEU A 147 -15.26 -9.48 -5.27
N SER A 148 -14.20 -10.24 -5.56
CA SER A 148 -14.16 -11.18 -6.67
C SER A 148 -13.37 -12.43 -6.30
N ILE A 149 -13.75 -13.57 -6.88
CA ILE A 149 -13.00 -14.83 -6.82
C ILE A 149 -13.07 -15.48 -8.20
N ILE A 150 -11.91 -15.80 -8.78
CA ILE A 150 -11.75 -16.42 -10.08
C ILE A 150 -10.85 -17.64 -9.94
N VAL A 151 -11.36 -18.81 -10.28
CA VAL A 151 -10.57 -20.05 -10.32
C VAL A 151 -9.99 -20.22 -11.73
N ASN A 152 -8.66 -20.20 -11.82
CA ASN A 152 -7.90 -20.35 -13.06
C ASN A 152 -7.31 -21.75 -13.14
N GLY A 153 -7.41 -22.38 -14.32
CA GLY A 153 -6.86 -23.70 -14.60
C GLY A 153 -7.74 -24.51 -15.56
N PRO A 154 -7.35 -25.75 -15.89
CA PRO A 154 -8.14 -26.62 -16.76
C PRO A 154 -9.56 -26.86 -16.23
N THR A 155 -10.57 -26.79 -17.10
CA THR A 155 -11.99 -26.92 -16.71
C THR A 155 -12.27 -28.21 -15.94
N LEU A 156 -11.70 -29.33 -16.39
CA LEU A 156 -11.85 -30.65 -15.74
C LEU A 156 -11.35 -30.67 -14.29
N LYS A 157 -10.33 -29.85 -13.96
CA LYS A 157 -9.76 -29.75 -12.61
C LYS A 157 -10.44 -28.68 -11.75
N THR A 158 -11.08 -27.67 -12.36
CA THR A 158 -11.58 -26.48 -11.66
C THR A 158 -13.09 -26.45 -11.43
N SER A 159 -13.87 -27.28 -12.12
CA SER A 159 -15.35 -27.28 -12.03
C SER A 159 -15.86 -27.50 -10.60
N LYS A 160 -15.32 -28.51 -9.90
CA LYS A 160 -15.69 -28.82 -8.50
C LYS A 160 -15.37 -27.66 -7.55
N ILE A 161 -14.23 -27.00 -7.75
CA ILE A 161 -13.80 -25.86 -6.92
C ILE A 161 -14.75 -24.69 -7.13
N LYS A 162 -15.07 -24.36 -8.40
CA LYS A 162 -16.01 -23.30 -8.74
C LYS A 162 -17.40 -23.57 -8.14
N GLN A 163 -17.89 -24.80 -8.23
CA GLN A 163 -19.17 -25.18 -7.65
C GLN A 163 -19.17 -25.05 -6.12
N SER A 164 -18.11 -25.49 -5.45
CA SER A 164 -17.96 -25.38 -4.00
C SER A 164 -17.96 -23.91 -3.53
N ILE A 165 -17.23 -23.03 -4.22
CA ILE A 165 -17.21 -21.60 -3.93
C ILE A 165 -18.62 -21.00 -4.07
N LEU A 166 -19.33 -21.34 -5.15
CA LEU A 166 -20.68 -20.83 -5.39
C LEU A 166 -21.68 -21.27 -4.31
N GLN A 167 -21.60 -22.52 -3.86
CA GLN A 167 -22.47 -23.07 -2.81
C GLN A 167 -22.23 -22.40 -1.45
N ASN A 168 -20.98 -22.06 -1.14
CA ASN A 168 -20.62 -21.47 0.15
C ASN A 168 -20.74 -19.94 0.18
N ARG A 169 -20.87 -19.29 -0.98
CA ARG A 169 -20.99 -17.82 -1.07
C ARG A 169 -22.13 -17.27 -0.20
N SER A 170 -23.28 -17.93 -0.21
CA SER A 170 -24.46 -17.56 0.58
C SER A 170 -24.23 -17.68 2.08
N ALA A 171 -23.47 -18.70 2.52
CA ALA A 171 -23.12 -18.89 3.93
C ALA A 171 -22.15 -17.79 4.42
N CYS A 172 -21.20 -17.37 3.58
CA CYS A 172 -20.24 -16.33 3.92
C CYS A 172 -20.86 -14.91 3.93
N ALA A 173 -21.86 -14.65 3.08
CA ALA A 173 -22.54 -13.35 3.02
C ALA A 173 -23.48 -13.08 4.23
N LEU A 174 -23.88 -14.10 4.98
CA LEU A 174 -24.73 -13.98 6.16
C LEU A 174 -23.94 -13.66 7.44
N ASN A 175 -22.66 -14.05 7.50
CA ASN A 175 -21.79 -13.83 8.66
C ASN A 175 -21.04 -12.48 8.63
N SER A 176 -21.36 -11.60 7.68
CA SER A 176 -20.72 -10.29 7.50
C SER A 176 -21.64 -9.11 7.90
N ARG A 177 -22.69 -9.38 8.70
CA ARG A 177 -23.57 -8.38 9.33
C ARG A 177 -23.25 -8.21 10.81
#